data_AF-A0A520JVH4-F1
#
_entry.id   AF-A0A520JVH4-F1
#
_cell.length_a   1.000
_cell.length_b   1.000
_cell.length_c   1.000
_cell.angle_alpha   90.00
_cell.angle_beta   90.00
_cell.angle_gamma   90.00
#
_symmetry.space_group_name_H-M   'P 1'
#
loop_
_entity.id
_entity.type
_entity.pdbx_description
1 polymer ?
#
loop_
_entity_poly.entity_id
_entity_poly.type
_entity_poly.pdbx_seq_one_letter_code
_entity_poly.pdbx_strand_id
1 'polypeptide(L)'
;MLNVKKEGMIISFKDGRKKVITHEELDKYTRAGCGVCPDFTSVYADISVGSEGSPQGWSTVIARTEQGKQLYQMLLDKELIESAEVDEKGHDSIERTLRQKEERSRVNIEKMLGETSKVLP
;
A
#
# COMPACT_ATOMS: atom_id res chain seq x y z
N MET A 1 -3.03 -15.55 -11.60
CA MET A 1 -3.31 -14.33 -10.82
C MET A 1 -2.15 -14.09 -9.87
N LEU A 2 -1.68 -12.85 -9.77
CA LEU A 2 -0.64 -12.43 -8.83
C LEU A 2 -1.28 -11.57 -7.73
N ASN A 3 -0.86 -11.75 -6.48
CA ASN A 3 -1.31 -10.93 -5.36
C ASN A 3 -0.17 -10.77 -4.35
N VAL A 4 -0.06 -9.63 -3.69
CA VAL A 4 0.90 -9.40 -2.60
C VAL A 4 0.10 -9.25 -1.32
N LYS A 5 0.37 -10.12 -0.35
CA LYS A 5 -0.23 -10.10 0.99
C LYS A 5 0.87 -10.27 2.03
N LYS A 6 0.53 -10.29 3.32
CA LYS A 6 1.50 -10.40 4.43
C LYS A 6 2.42 -11.61 4.32
N GLU A 7 1.93 -12.72 3.79
CA GLU A 7 2.71 -13.95 3.54
C GLU A 7 3.73 -13.84 2.39
N GLY A 8 3.60 -12.83 1.52
CA GLY A 8 4.47 -12.61 0.36
C GLY A 8 3.70 -12.46 -0.96
N MET A 9 4.40 -12.68 -2.08
CA MET A 9 3.78 -12.70 -3.40
C MET A 9 3.19 -14.08 -3.69
N ILE A 10 1.87 -14.11 -3.83
CA ILE A 10 1.06 -15.29 -4.14
C ILE A 10 0.84 -15.36 -5.65
N ILE A 11 1.31 -16.45 -6.26
CA ILE A 11 1.13 -16.79 -7.66
C ILE A 11 0.09 -17.90 -7.75
N SER A 12 -1.09 -17.61 -8.29
CA SER A 12 -2.14 -18.59 -8.56
C SER A 12 -2.13 -18.99 -10.04
N PHE A 13 -1.92 -20.26 -10.32
CA PHE A 13 -1.87 -20.85 -11.66
C PHE A 13 -3.28 -21.22 -12.16
N LYS A 14 -3.46 -21.37 -13.48
CA LYS A 14 -4.75 -21.73 -14.09
C LYS A 14 -5.23 -23.13 -13.68
N ASP A 15 -4.32 -24.01 -13.31
CA ASP A 15 -4.59 -25.38 -12.85
C ASP A 15 -4.93 -25.46 -11.36
N GLY A 16 -5.10 -24.32 -10.68
CA GLY A 16 -5.43 -24.25 -9.26
C GLY A 16 -4.23 -24.32 -8.31
N ARG A 17 -3.01 -24.60 -8.81
CA ARG A 17 -1.81 -24.54 -7.96
C ARG A 17 -1.58 -23.11 -7.45
N LYS A 18 -0.98 -23.01 -6.26
CA LYS A 18 -0.50 -21.74 -5.69
C LYS A 18 0.96 -21.87 -5.31
N LYS A 19 1.74 -20.84 -5.59
CA LYS A 19 3.11 -20.67 -5.08
C LYS A 19 3.19 -19.36 -4.31
N VAL A 20 3.81 -19.39 -3.14
CA VAL A 20 4.10 -18.19 -2.35
C VAL A 20 5.60 -17.96 -2.41
N ILE A 21 6.01 -16.74 -2.72
CA ILE A 21 7.39 -16.27 -2.61
C ILE A 21 7.43 -15.25 -1.49
N THR A 22 8.30 -15.44 -0.50
CA THR A 22 8.33 -14.59 0.69
C THR A 22 8.81 -13.17 0.38
N HIS A 23 8.52 -12.22 1.25
CA HIS A 23 9.03 -10.85 1.10
C HIS A 23 10.56 -10.78 1.15
N GLU A 24 11.20 -11.61 1.99
CA GLU A 24 12.65 -11.68 2.11
C GLU A 24 13.30 -12.11 0.79
N GLU A 25 12.75 -13.12 0.12
CA GLU A 25 13.24 -13.55 -1.20
C GLU A 25 13.05 -12.47 -2.28
N LEU A 26 12.03 -11.62 -2.14
CA LEU A 26 11.70 -10.57 -3.09
C LEU A 26 12.49 -9.27 -2.87
N ASP A 27 13.03 -9.05 -1.66
CA ASP A 27 13.63 -7.79 -1.26
C ASP A 27 14.74 -7.34 -2.22
N LYS A 28 15.60 -8.28 -2.64
CA LYS A 28 16.68 -8.06 -3.62
C LYS A 28 16.22 -7.59 -5.00
N TYR A 29 14.95 -7.77 -5.35
CA TYR A 29 14.36 -7.32 -6.62
C TYR A 29 13.61 -5.98 -6.47
N THR A 30 13.49 -5.46 -5.25
CA THR A 30 12.83 -4.19 -4.98
C THR A 30 13.71 -3.04 -5.45
N ARG A 31 13.11 -2.06 -6.14
CA ARG A 31 13.83 -0.85 -6.57
C ARG A 31 14.32 -0.07 -5.34
N ALA A 32 15.58 0.36 -5.34
CA ALA A 32 16.18 1.11 -4.22
C ALA A 32 15.34 2.33 -3.80
N GLY A 33 14.76 3.07 -4.76
CA GLY A 33 13.88 4.21 -4.49
C GLY A 33 12.62 3.87 -3.68
N CYS A 34 12.11 2.63 -3.75
CA CYS A 34 10.99 2.22 -2.91
C CYS A 34 11.37 2.15 -1.42
N GLY A 35 12.65 1.91 -1.12
CA GLY A 35 13.17 1.82 0.23
C GLY A 35 13.12 3.13 1.00
N VAL A 36 13.12 4.27 0.29
CA VAL A 36 13.10 5.64 0.83
C VAL A 36 11.79 6.39 0.58
N CYS A 37 10.77 5.68 0.10
CA CYS A 37 9.44 6.24 -0.10
C CYS A 37 8.61 6.04 1.18
N PRO A 38 8.19 7.12 1.88
CA PRO A 38 7.38 6.99 3.10
C PRO A 38 5.88 6.84 2.80
N ASP A 39 5.41 7.24 1.62
CA ASP A 39 3.98 7.35 1.31
C ASP A 39 3.35 5.97 1.03
N PHE A 40 2.48 5.48 1.92
CA PHE A 40 1.74 4.23 1.72
C PHE A 40 0.38 4.41 1.06
N THR A 41 -0.34 5.49 1.37
CA THR A 41 -1.76 5.66 1.01
C THR A 41 -1.99 6.71 -0.07
N SER A 42 -0.95 7.08 -0.83
CA SER A 42 -1.01 8.11 -1.87
C SER A 42 -1.60 9.41 -1.33
N VAL A 43 -0.93 10.00 -0.33
CA VAL A 43 -1.52 11.08 0.49
C VAL A 43 -1.89 12.34 -0.30
N TYR A 44 -1.32 12.51 -1.50
CA TYR A 44 -1.58 13.64 -2.39
C TYR A 44 -2.68 13.40 -3.43
N ALA A 45 -3.30 12.22 -3.46
CA ALA A 45 -4.39 11.93 -4.40
C ALA A 45 -5.72 12.51 -3.89
N ASP A 46 -6.62 12.87 -4.82
CA ASP A 46 -8.01 13.21 -4.49
C ASP A 46 -8.75 12.01 -3.89
N ILE A 47 -8.50 10.83 -4.47
CA ILE A 47 -9.02 9.54 -4.03
C ILE A 47 -7.88 8.51 -4.10
N SER A 48 -7.66 7.80 -3.00
CA SER A 48 -6.77 6.63 -2.94
C SER A 48 -7.57 5.35 -2.83
N VAL A 49 -7.18 4.31 -3.57
CA VAL A 49 -7.85 3.00 -3.56
C VAL A 49 -6.82 1.90 -3.35
N GLY A 50 -7.10 0.96 -2.45
CA GLY A 50 -6.20 -0.17 -2.16
C GLY A 50 -6.92 -1.35 -1.51
N SER A 51 -6.24 -2.49 -1.40
CA SER A 51 -6.83 -3.71 -0.81
C SER A 51 -6.66 -3.80 0.71
N GLU A 52 -5.66 -3.14 1.29
CA GLU A 52 -5.37 -3.23 2.73
C GLU A 52 -6.52 -2.61 3.53
N GLY A 53 -6.98 -3.32 4.57
CA GLY A 53 -8.09 -2.90 5.42
C GLY A 53 -9.48 -3.30 4.92
N SER A 54 -9.58 -3.95 3.76
CA SER A 54 -10.84 -4.44 3.20
C SER A 54 -10.85 -5.97 3.03
N PRO A 55 -12.03 -6.61 3.08
CA PRO A 55 -12.17 -8.04 2.78
C PRO A 55 -11.90 -8.34 1.30
N GLN A 56 -11.75 -9.63 0.96
CA GLN A 56 -11.56 -10.05 -0.43
C GLN A 56 -12.75 -9.64 -1.31
N GLY A 57 -12.47 -9.05 -2.46
CA GLY A 57 -13.47 -8.54 -3.40
C GLY A 57 -13.82 -7.07 -3.16
N TRP A 58 -13.39 -6.50 -2.04
CA TRP A 58 -13.58 -5.09 -1.69
C TRP A 58 -12.28 -4.29 -1.81
N SER A 59 -12.41 -2.98 -1.89
CA SER A 59 -11.29 -2.04 -1.83
C SER A 59 -11.57 -0.99 -0.78
N THR A 60 -10.52 -0.64 -0.04
CA THR A 60 -10.51 0.51 0.86
C THR A 60 -10.37 1.76 0.01
N VAL A 61 -11.25 2.73 0.23
CA VAL A 61 -11.25 4.02 -0.47
C VAL A 61 -11.05 5.15 0.54
N ILE A 62 -10.09 6.04 0.26
CA ILE A 62 -9.83 7.25 1.05
C ILE A 62 -10.03 8.46 0.13
N ALA A 63 -11.15 9.17 0.29
CA ALA A 63 -11.41 10.43 -0.39
C ALA A 63 -10.90 11.61 0.45
N ARG A 64 -10.00 12.44 -0.11
CA ARG A 64 -9.28 13.47 0.63
C ARG A 64 -9.77 14.87 0.30
N THR A 65 -9.72 15.24 -0.98
CA THR A 65 -10.10 16.56 -1.45
C THR A 65 -11.61 16.67 -1.64
N GLU A 66 -12.12 17.89 -1.70
CA GLU A 66 -13.54 18.13 -1.96
C GLU A 66 -13.97 17.56 -3.33
N GLN A 67 -13.12 17.65 -4.34
CA GLN A 67 -13.37 17.04 -5.64
C GLN A 67 -13.45 15.51 -5.55
N GLY A 68 -12.55 14.88 -4.78
CA GLY A 68 -12.57 13.44 -4.55
C GLY A 68 -13.83 12.97 -3.81
N LYS A 69 -14.24 13.70 -2.76
CA LYS A 69 -15.46 13.41 -2.00
C LYS A 69 -16.72 13.55 -2.86
N GLN A 70 -16.81 14.63 -3.65
CA GLN A 70 -17.93 14.84 -4.57
C GLN A 70 -18.02 13.72 -5.61
N LEU A 71 -16.91 13.35 -6.23
CA LEU A 71 -16.88 12.25 -7.19
C LEU A 71 -17.30 10.92 -6.53
N TYR A 72 -16.78 10.60 -5.34
CA TYR A 72 -17.16 9.39 -4.62
C TYR A 72 -18.67 9.35 -4.33
N GLN A 73 -19.24 10.46 -3.85
CA GLN A 73 -20.68 10.57 -3.62
C GLN A 73 -21.49 10.40 -4.91
N MET A 74 -21.07 11.03 -6.01
CA MET A 74 -21.73 10.86 -7.30
C MET A 74 -21.73 9.42 -7.80
N LEU A 75 -20.70 8.63 -7.48
CA LEU A 75 -20.65 7.21 -7.83
C LEU A 75 -21.63 6.38 -7.00
N LEU A 76 -21.81 6.72 -5.72
CA LEU A 76 -22.82 6.10 -4.84
C LEU A 76 -24.24 6.46 -5.31
N ASP A 77 -24.50 7.74 -5.59
CA ASP A 77 -25.82 8.23 -6.02
C ASP A 77 -26.26 7.61 -7.35
N LYS A 78 -25.30 7.26 -8.22
CA LYS A 78 -25.54 6.56 -9.49
C LYS A 78 -25.56 5.05 -9.37
N GLU A 79 -25.44 4.52 -8.15
CA GLU A 79 -25.40 3.07 -7.87
C GLU A 79 -24.30 2.33 -8.66
N LEU A 80 -23.20 3.02 -8.96
CA LEU A 80 -22.05 2.44 -9.68
C LEU A 80 -21.09 1.70 -8.76
N ILE A 81 -21.15 1.98 -7.46
CA ILE A 81 -20.38 1.33 -6.42
C ILE A 81 -21.26 1.09 -5.19
N GLU A 82 -20.89 0.08 -4.41
CA GLU A 82 -21.39 -0.15 -3.05
C GLU A 82 -20.34 0.28 -2.03
N SER A 83 -20.78 0.72 -0.84
CA SER A 83 -19.90 1.11 0.25
C SER A 83 -20.29 0.46 1.57
N ALA A 84 -19.27 0.08 2.33
CA ALA A 84 -19.39 -0.29 3.74
C ALA A 84 -18.34 0.48 4.53
N GLU A 85 -18.60 0.73 5.81
CA GLU A 85 -17.60 1.32 6.70
C GLU A 85 -16.44 0.35 6.93
N VAL A 86 -15.23 0.91 7.00
CA VAL A 86 -14.03 0.15 7.38
C VAL A 86 -14.08 -0.07 8.89
N ASP A 87 -13.94 -1.32 9.32
CA ASP A 87 -13.90 -1.65 10.75
C ASP A 87 -12.56 -1.24 11.40
N GLU A 88 -12.53 -1.27 12.74
CA GLU A 88 -11.34 -0.92 13.53
C GLU A 88 -10.12 -1.75 13.11
N LYS A 89 -10.31 -3.05 12.82
CA LYS A 89 -9.22 -3.94 12.40
C LYS A 89 -8.66 -3.54 11.04
N GLY A 90 -9.53 -3.13 10.12
CA GLY A 90 -9.15 -2.65 8.80
C GLY A 90 -8.34 -1.36 8.90
N HIS A 91 -8.84 -0.42 9.70
CA HIS A 91 -8.16 0.83 10.01
C HIS A 91 -6.76 0.60 10.62
N ASP A 92 -6.68 -0.23 11.67
CA ASP A 92 -5.42 -0.58 12.34
C ASP A 92 -4.41 -1.24 11.40
N SER A 93 -4.88 -2.07 10.47
CA SER A 93 -3.98 -2.72 9.51
C SER A 93 -3.37 -1.72 8.52
N ILE A 94 -4.14 -0.72 8.11
CA ILE A 94 -3.66 0.38 7.25
C ILE A 94 -2.65 1.22 8.02
N GLU A 95 -2.99 1.66 9.23
CA GLU A 95 -2.10 2.46 10.09
C GLU A 95 -0.76 1.75 10.34
N ARG A 96 -0.80 0.47 10.72
CA ARG A 96 0.42 -0.31 10.96
C ARG A 96 1.33 -0.34 9.73
N THR A 97 0.76 -0.58 8.55
CA THR A 97 1.54 -0.70 7.31
C THR A 97 2.12 0.64 6.89
N LEU A 98 1.38 1.74 7.10
CA LEU A 98 1.86 3.10 6.92
C LEU A 98 3.09 3.37 7.80
N ARG A 99 2.98 3.12 9.11
CA ARG A 99 4.08 3.33 10.07
C ARG A 99 5.32 2.51 9.71
N GLN A 100 5.15 1.26 9.28
CA GLN A 100 6.26 0.41 8.83
C GLN A 100 6.97 0.99 7.60
N LYS A 101 6.22 1.56 6.65
CA LYS A 101 6.78 2.18 5.45
C LYS A 101 7.53 3.47 5.78
N GLU A 102 6.97 4.30 6.66
CA GLU A 102 7.62 5.53 7.15
C GLU A 102 8.93 5.23 7.89
N GLU A 103 8.91 4.28 8.83
CA GLU A 103 10.10 3.91 9.60
C GLU A 103 11.19 3.33 8.70
N ARG A 104 10.83 2.42 7.78
CA ARG A 104 11.77 1.89 6.78
C ARG A 104 12.38 3.02 5.95
N SER A 105 11.55 3.95 5.50
CA SER A 105 11.97 5.11 4.72
C SER A 105 12.97 5.97 5.49
N ARG A 106 12.65 6.31 6.74
CA ARG A 106 13.50 7.09 7.64
C ARG A 106 14.88 6.46 7.81
N VAL A 107 14.91 5.18 8.20
CA VAL A 107 16.16 4.44 8.43
C VAL A 107 17.01 4.36 7.15
N ASN A 108 16.40 4.15 5.99
CA ASN A 108 17.13 4.06 4.73
C ASN A 108 17.67 5.42 4.27
N ILE A 109 16.93 6.51 4.48
CA ILE A 109 17.41 7.86 4.20
C ILE A 109 18.61 8.20 5.11
N GLU A 110 18.50 7.90 6.41
CA GLU A 110 19.60 8.13 7.37
C GLU A 110 20.88 7.38 6.96
N LYS A 111 20.77 6.11 6.54
CA LYS A 111 21.89 5.33 6.02
C LYS A 111 22.49 5.97 4.77
N MET A 112 21.66 6.35 3.80
CA MET A 112 22.13 7.01 2.57
C MET A 112 22.87 8.33 2.86
N LEU A 113 22.36 9.16 3.78
CA LEU A 113 23.01 10.40 4.19
C LEU A 113 24.34 10.14 4.91
N GLY A 114 24.38 9.15 5.81
CA GLY A 114 25.59 8.75 6.52
C GLY A 114 26.69 8.17 5.61
N GLU A 115 26.30 7.49 4.54
CA GLU A 115 27.21 7.03 3.48
C GLU A 115 27.70 8.20 2.62
N THR A 116 26.83 9.16 2.30
CA THR A 116 27.18 10.36 1.52
C THR A 116 28.22 11.21 2.25
N SER A 117 28.13 11.32 3.57
CA SER A 117 29.13 12.03 4.40
C SER A 117 30.53 11.38 4.41
N LYS A 118 30.67 10.11 3.98
CA LYS A 118 31.97 9.43 3.86
C LYS A 118 32.61 9.57 2.47
N VAL A 119 31.84 10.05 1.49
CA VAL A 119 32.26 10.17 0.08
C VAL A 119 32.53 11.62 -0.32
N LEU A 120 32.10 12.59 0.50
CA LEU A 120 32.47 13.98 0.35
C LEU A 120 33.91 14.22 0.86
N PRO A 121 34.81 14.81 0.04
CA PRO A 121 36.16 15.18 0.46
C PRO A 121 36.17 16.30 1.51
#